data_AF-A0A0C3B2B5-F1
#
_entry.id   AF-A0A0C3B2B5-F1
#
_cell.length_a   1.000
_cell.length_b   1.000
_cell.length_c   1.000
_cell.angle_alpha   90.00
_cell.angle_beta   90.00
_cell.angle_gamma   90.00
#
_symmetry.space_group_name_H-M   'P 1'
#
loop_
_entity.id
_entity.type
_entity.pdbx_description
1 polymer ?
#
loop_
_entity_poly.entity_id
_entity_poly.type
_entity_poly.pdbx_seq_one_letter_code
_entity_poly.pdbx_strand_id
1 'polypeptide(L)'
;MTSPAELYNSLPSVEEADEKFTDRERIFSMLVPILRGYEDKFGINLVHGHAKLEKGEKMITNGKESWPRSDVEGYPERWLATGQPYVFNVKETESPPTDLSNRLKEVFSIAGDINGIDILGIAYLGNLPLPSHEVFMETTHGRVDTVNLVPIDHEGMLWTCWRSVNGGMRPLYTCQKGWNGRHVGTIAPNHHDDIDPVEQP
;
A
#
# COMPACT_ATOMS: atom_id res chain seq x y z
N MET A 1 -21.55 6.71 9.81
CA MET A 1 -20.55 6.62 8.72
C MET A 1 -19.20 6.47 9.37
N THR A 2 -18.40 5.49 8.96
CA THR A 2 -17.03 5.32 9.44
C THR A 2 -16.17 6.48 8.95
N SER A 3 -15.45 7.15 9.83
CA SER A 3 -14.52 8.20 9.44
C SER A 3 -13.32 7.61 8.66
N PRO A 4 -12.59 8.41 7.85
CA PRO A 4 -11.40 7.93 7.16
C PRO A 4 -10.35 7.34 8.12
N ALA A 5 -10.16 7.97 9.28
CA ALA A 5 -9.25 7.48 10.32
C ALA A 5 -9.68 6.13 10.90
N GLU A 6 -10.96 5.96 11.24
CA GLU A 6 -11.47 4.68 11.76
C GLU A 6 -11.35 3.55 10.73
N LEU A 7 -11.64 3.84 9.45
CA LEU A 7 -11.46 2.87 8.38
C LEU A 7 -9.99 2.47 8.25
N TYR A 8 -9.10 3.45 8.12
CA TYR A 8 -7.66 3.19 7.95
C TYR A 8 -7.08 2.40 9.13
N ASN A 9 -7.48 2.74 10.35
CA ASN A 9 -7.01 2.06 11.55
C ASN A 9 -7.53 0.63 11.71
N SER A 10 -8.54 0.24 10.94
CA SER A 10 -9.06 -1.12 10.87
C SER A 10 -8.35 -1.99 9.83
N LEU A 11 -7.52 -1.40 8.96
CA LEU A 11 -6.78 -2.13 7.95
C LEU A 11 -5.76 -3.07 8.61
N PRO A 12 -5.51 -4.24 7.99
CA PRO A 12 -4.52 -5.18 8.47
C PRO A 12 -3.10 -4.62 8.32
N SER A 13 -2.15 -5.28 8.98
CA SER A 13 -0.74 -5.11 8.65
C SER A 13 -0.41 -5.67 7.26
N VAL A 14 0.72 -5.25 6.68
CA VAL A 14 1.18 -5.78 5.39
C VAL A 14 1.44 -7.29 5.44
N GLU A 15 1.94 -7.81 6.57
CA GLU A 15 2.22 -9.24 6.76
C GLU A 15 0.91 -10.04 6.78
N GLU A 16 -0.10 -9.60 7.53
CA GLU A 16 -1.42 -10.25 7.55
C GLU A 16 -2.09 -10.24 6.16
N ALA A 17 -1.96 -9.15 5.41
CA ALA A 17 -2.48 -9.05 4.05
C ALA A 17 -1.74 -10.00 3.08
N ASP A 18 -0.41 -10.05 3.16
CA ASP A 18 0.43 -10.92 2.32
C ASP A 18 0.17 -12.41 2.58
N GLU A 19 0.08 -12.81 3.85
CA GLU A 19 -0.20 -14.19 4.28
C GLU A 19 -1.57 -14.68 3.79
N LYS A 20 -2.58 -13.81 3.78
CA LYS A 20 -3.92 -14.17 3.32
C LYS A 20 -4.09 -14.07 1.80
N PHE A 21 -3.22 -13.34 1.09
CA PHE A 21 -3.26 -13.29 -0.36
C PHE A 21 -2.67 -14.57 -0.99
N THR A 22 -3.49 -15.61 -1.01
CA THR A 22 -3.18 -16.94 -1.55
C THR A 22 -3.64 -17.09 -3.00
N ASP A 23 -3.18 -18.14 -3.71
CA ASP A 23 -3.55 -18.44 -5.10
C ASP A 23 -3.31 -17.26 -6.09
N ARG A 24 -2.22 -16.50 -5.86
CA ARG A 24 -1.90 -15.26 -6.58
C ARG A 24 -1.85 -15.44 -8.09
N GLU A 25 -1.29 -16.54 -8.59
CA GLU A 25 -1.18 -16.79 -10.03
C GLU A 25 -2.56 -16.88 -10.69
N ARG A 26 -3.49 -17.62 -10.09
CA ARG A 26 -4.86 -17.71 -10.58
C ARG A 26 -5.54 -16.34 -10.54
N ILE A 27 -5.44 -15.62 -9.42
CA ILE A 27 -6.06 -14.30 -9.27
C ILE A 27 -5.49 -13.32 -10.29
N PHE A 28 -4.17 -13.27 -10.45
CA PHE A 28 -3.49 -12.47 -11.45
C PHE A 28 -3.95 -12.81 -12.88
N SER A 29 -4.14 -14.08 -13.21
CA SER A 29 -4.65 -14.47 -14.53
C SER A 29 -6.04 -13.89 -14.84
N MET A 30 -6.88 -13.68 -13.83
CA MET A 30 -8.20 -13.05 -13.95
C MET A 30 -8.11 -11.51 -14.00
N LEU A 31 -7.19 -10.92 -13.24
CA LEU A 31 -7.02 -9.46 -13.15
C LEU A 31 -6.40 -8.85 -14.42
N VAL A 32 -5.41 -9.52 -15.01
CA VAL A 32 -4.70 -9.03 -16.20
C VAL A 32 -5.64 -8.60 -17.33
N PRO A 33 -6.59 -9.42 -17.82
CA PRO A 33 -7.48 -9.00 -18.91
C PRO A 33 -8.42 -7.85 -18.53
N ILE A 34 -8.69 -7.64 -17.24
CA ILE A 34 -9.47 -6.48 -16.76
C ILE A 34 -8.61 -5.21 -16.87
N LEU A 35 -7.41 -5.22 -16.28
CA LEU A 35 -6.56 -4.03 -16.13
C LEU A 35 -5.99 -3.51 -17.44
N ARG A 36 -5.69 -4.39 -18.41
CA ARG A 36 -5.20 -3.97 -19.74
C ARG A 36 -6.15 -3.01 -20.48
N GLY A 37 -7.44 -3.02 -20.13
CA GLY A 37 -8.43 -2.10 -20.70
C GLY A 37 -8.29 -0.65 -20.25
N TYR A 38 -7.41 -0.35 -19.28
CA TYR A 38 -7.33 0.96 -18.61
C TYR A 38 -5.91 1.55 -18.63
N GLU A 39 -5.18 1.31 -19.73
CA GLU A 39 -3.90 1.97 -20.06
C GLU A 39 -2.84 1.90 -18.95
N ASP A 40 -2.85 0.84 -18.15
CA ASP A 40 -1.93 0.64 -17.02
C ASP A 40 -1.95 1.77 -15.96
N LYS A 41 -2.95 2.67 -16.00
CA LYS A 41 -3.13 3.77 -15.02
C LYS A 41 -3.50 3.26 -13.64
N PHE A 42 -4.06 2.05 -13.58
CA PHE A 42 -4.51 1.41 -12.34
C PHE A 42 -3.76 0.11 -12.10
N GLY A 43 -3.49 -0.14 -10.83
CA GLY A 43 -2.97 -1.40 -10.32
C GLY A 43 -3.86 -2.00 -9.25
N ILE A 44 -3.43 -3.14 -8.75
CA ILE A 44 -3.96 -3.76 -7.54
C ILE A 44 -2.91 -3.72 -6.47
N ASN A 45 -3.34 -3.51 -5.24
CA ASN A 45 -2.46 -3.50 -4.09
C ASN A 45 -3.04 -4.31 -2.94
N LEU A 46 -2.16 -4.81 -2.07
CA LEU A 46 -2.55 -5.32 -0.76
C LEU A 46 -3.11 -4.17 0.06
N VAL A 47 -4.32 -4.33 0.59
CA VAL A 47 -4.92 -3.37 1.50
C VAL A 47 -4.25 -3.52 2.86
N HIS A 48 -3.56 -2.48 3.31
CA HIS A 48 -2.89 -2.45 4.62
C HIS A 48 -2.68 -1.01 5.11
N GLY A 49 -2.36 -0.87 6.40
CA GLY A 49 -1.98 0.40 7.02
C GLY A 49 -0.52 0.45 7.46
N HIS A 50 0.10 1.62 7.39
CA HIS A 50 1.49 1.86 7.84
C HIS A 50 1.57 2.54 9.21
N ALA A 51 0.59 3.39 9.56
CA ALA A 51 0.58 4.17 10.79
C ALA A 51 -0.83 4.27 11.39
N LYS A 52 -0.94 4.56 12.69
CA LYS A 52 -2.24 4.93 13.27
C LYS A 52 -2.60 6.37 12.92
N LEU A 53 -3.85 6.58 12.53
CA LEU A 53 -4.47 7.88 12.30
C LEU A 53 -5.22 8.34 13.55
N GLU A 54 -5.08 9.60 13.90
CA GLU A 54 -5.91 10.30 14.87
C GLU A 54 -7.23 10.73 14.22
N LYS A 55 -8.20 11.11 15.06
CA LYS A 55 -9.50 11.57 14.58
C LYS A 55 -9.34 12.81 13.69
N GLY A 56 -9.89 12.73 12.48
CA GLY A 56 -9.84 13.82 11.50
C GLY A 56 -8.69 13.69 10.49
N GLU A 57 -7.73 12.82 10.75
CA GLU A 57 -6.62 12.59 9.83
C GLU A 57 -6.99 11.65 8.68
N LYS A 58 -6.21 11.78 7.61
CA LYS A 58 -6.12 10.86 6.47
C LYS A 58 -4.65 10.53 6.23
N MET A 59 -4.38 9.36 5.66
CA MET A 59 -3.06 9.07 5.10
C MET A 59 -2.91 9.84 3.78
N ILE A 60 -1.99 10.80 3.73
CA ILE A 60 -1.78 11.70 2.59
C ILE A 60 -0.41 11.46 1.97
N THR A 61 -0.38 11.10 0.69
CA THR A 61 0.79 10.99 -0.19
C THR A 61 1.16 12.35 -0.77
N ASN A 62 2.44 12.70 -0.73
CA ASN A 62 3.05 13.80 -1.47
C ASN A 62 4.40 13.39 -2.04
N GLY A 63 4.42 13.04 -3.33
CA GLY A 63 5.65 12.58 -3.98
C GLY A 63 6.06 11.20 -3.48
N LYS A 64 7.18 11.12 -2.74
CA LYS A 64 7.75 9.86 -2.23
C LYS A 64 7.43 9.60 -0.76
N GLU A 65 6.61 10.44 -0.16
CA GLU A 65 6.32 10.38 1.27
C GLU A 65 4.80 10.32 1.47
N SER A 66 4.36 9.54 2.46
CA SER A 66 2.96 9.42 2.86
C SER A 66 2.86 9.50 4.38
N TRP A 67 1.99 10.37 4.90
CA TRP A 67 1.85 10.52 6.35
C TRP A 67 0.47 11.02 6.79
N PRO A 68 0.09 10.81 8.05
CA PRO A 68 -1.16 11.33 8.62
C PRO A 68 -1.22 12.85 8.56
N ARG A 69 -2.29 13.40 8.00
CA ARG A 69 -2.58 14.84 8.02
C ARG A 69 -4.05 15.12 8.24
N SER A 70 -4.32 16.16 9.01
CA SER A 70 -5.64 16.80 9.13
C SER A 70 -5.73 18.00 8.19
N ASP A 71 -6.96 18.39 7.83
CA ASP A 71 -7.27 19.66 7.13
C ASP A 71 -6.57 19.87 5.78
N VAL A 72 -6.14 18.80 5.13
CA VAL A 72 -5.59 18.82 3.77
C VAL A 72 -6.63 18.23 2.82
N GLU A 73 -6.91 18.95 1.73
CA GLU A 73 -7.65 18.40 0.61
C GLU A 73 -6.85 17.23 0.03
N GLY A 74 -7.48 16.07 -0.06
CA GLY A 74 -6.83 14.84 -0.49
C GLY A 74 -7.66 14.20 -1.59
N TYR A 75 -7.01 13.93 -2.71
CA TYR A 75 -7.57 13.22 -3.85
C TYR A 75 -7.36 11.71 -3.67
N PRO A 76 -8.39 10.87 -3.74
CA PRO A 76 -8.25 9.44 -3.54
C PRO A 76 -7.18 8.78 -4.42
N GLU A 77 -6.23 8.07 -3.82
CA GLU A 77 -5.16 7.36 -4.55
C GLU A 77 -5.29 5.84 -4.44
N ARG A 78 -5.84 5.34 -3.31
CA ARG A 78 -6.10 3.92 -3.11
C ARG A 78 -7.51 3.70 -2.56
N TRP A 79 -8.17 2.66 -3.08
CA TRP A 79 -9.54 2.30 -2.74
C TRP A 79 -9.64 0.86 -2.31
N LEU A 80 -10.48 0.61 -1.31
CA LEU A 80 -10.93 -0.73 -0.99
C LEU A 80 -11.75 -1.28 -2.16
N ALA A 81 -11.91 -2.60 -2.21
CA ALA A 81 -12.82 -3.26 -3.15
C ALA A 81 -14.20 -2.59 -3.20
N THR A 82 -14.75 -2.16 -2.05
CA THR A 82 -16.04 -1.48 -1.95
C THR A 82 -16.12 -0.17 -2.76
N GLY A 83 -14.97 0.41 -3.11
CA GLY A 83 -14.81 1.74 -3.71
C GLY A 83 -14.57 2.84 -2.69
N GLN A 84 -14.46 2.50 -1.40
CA GLN A 84 -14.16 3.47 -0.35
C GLN A 84 -12.67 3.83 -0.37
N PRO A 85 -12.30 5.11 -0.45
CA PRO A 85 -10.90 5.53 -0.45
C PRO A 85 -10.29 5.45 0.96
N TYR A 86 -9.02 5.06 1.06
CA TYR A 86 -8.29 4.97 2.33
C TYR A 86 -6.89 5.60 2.31
N VAL A 87 -6.28 5.80 1.13
CA VAL A 87 -5.08 6.64 0.96
C VAL A 87 -5.40 7.73 -0.06
N PHE A 88 -4.88 8.93 0.16
CA PHE A 88 -5.14 10.10 -0.67
C PHE A 88 -3.83 10.77 -1.07
N ASN A 89 -3.82 11.55 -2.13
CA ASN A 89 -2.68 12.33 -2.60
C ASN A 89 -3.00 13.84 -2.52
N VAL A 90 -1.98 14.67 -2.32
CA VAL A 90 -2.12 16.14 -2.40
C VAL A 90 -2.31 16.65 -3.83
N LYS A 91 -1.92 15.86 -4.83
CA LYS A 91 -2.14 16.12 -6.25
C LYS A 91 -3.37 15.38 -6.72
N GLU A 92 -4.07 15.95 -7.69
CA GLU A 92 -5.24 15.33 -8.29
C GLU A 92 -4.92 13.96 -8.89
N THR A 93 -5.81 13.01 -8.64
CA THR A 93 -5.74 11.62 -9.10
C THR A 93 -7.02 11.27 -9.85
N GLU A 94 -6.92 10.31 -10.77
CA GLU A 94 -8.09 9.79 -11.46
C GLU A 94 -8.75 8.69 -10.60
N SER A 95 -10.06 8.79 -10.38
CA SER A 95 -10.82 7.70 -9.77
C SER A 95 -10.99 6.53 -10.75
N PRO A 96 -10.97 5.27 -10.28
CA PRO A 96 -11.21 4.13 -11.15
C PRO A 96 -12.61 4.24 -11.77
N PRO A 97 -12.76 4.00 -13.08
CA PRO A 97 -14.07 3.92 -13.71
C PRO A 97 -14.99 2.94 -12.99
N THR A 98 -16.30 3.19 -13.02
CA THR A 98 -17.28 2.36 -12.30
C THR A 98 -17.29 0.92 -12.80
N ASP A 99 -17.14 0.73 -14.11
CA ASP A 99 -17.04 -0.59 -14.74
C ASP A 99 -15.76 -1.34 -14.35
N LEU A 100 -14.61 -0.65 -14.24
CA LEU A 100 -13.38 -1.24 -13.69
C LEU A 100 -13.61 -1.72 -12.27
N SER A 101 -14.16 -0.85 -11.42
CA SER A 101 -14.41 -1.14 -10.01
C SER A 101 -15.33 -2.35 -9.85
N ASN A 102 -16.39 -2.45 -10.65
CA ASN A 102 -17.32 -3.59 -10.58
C ASN A 102 -16.67 -4.90 -11.00
N ARG A 103 -15.88 -4.90 -12.08
CA ARG A 103 -15.17 -6.11 -12.54
C ARG A 103 -14.10 -6.56 -11.55
N LEU A 104 -13.39 -5.63 -10.92
CA LEU A 104 -12.39 -5.97 -9.90
C LEU A 104 -13.02 -6.51 -8.61
N LYS A 105 -14.17 -5.96 -8.18
CA LYS A 105 -14.93 -6.47 -7.02
C LYS A 105 -15.25 -7.96 -7.13
N GLU A 106 -15.66 -8.42 -8.32
CA GLU A 106 -15.93 -9.84 -8.57
C GLU A 106 -14.68 -10.70 -8.32
N VAL A 107 -13.53 -10.26 -8.82
CA VAL A 107 -12.26 -10.97 -8.62
C VAL A 107 -11.79 -10.91 -7.15
N PHE A 108 -11.93 -9.76 -6.49
CA PHE A 108 -11.53 -9.59 -5.10
C PHE A 108 -12.29 -10.52 -4.14
N SER A 109 -13.58 -10.77 -4.42
CA SER A 109 -14.37 -11.74 -3.64
C SER A 109 -13.80 -13.17 -3.66
N ILE A 110 -12.99 -13.51 -4.66
CA ILE A 110 -12.28 -14.80 -4.79
C ILE A 110 -10.94 -14.77 -4.04
N ALA A 111 -10.30 -13.59 -3.97
CA ALA A 111 -9.00 -13.41 -3.30
C ALA A 111 -9.07 -13.56 -1.77
N GLY A 112 -10.27 -13.40 -1.20
CA GLY A 112 -10.55 -13.54 0.22
C GLY A 112 -10.59 -12.20 0.96
N ASP A 113 -10.95 -12.26 2.25
CA ASP A 113 -11.05 -11.10 3.13
C ASP A 113 -10.33 -11.29 4.48
N ILE A 114 -10.07 -10.16 5.15
CA ILE A 114 -9.58 -10.07 6.52
C ILE A 114 -10.62 -9.35 7.35
N ASN A 115 -11.38 -10.12 8.13
CA ASN A 115 -12.40 -9.58 9.03
C ASN A 115 -13.40 -8.67 8.29
N GLY A 116 -13.78 -9.06 7.06
CA GLY A 116 -14.69 -8.28 6.22
C GLY A 116 -14.04 -7.14 5.42
N ILE A 117 -12.71 -7.06 5.40
CA ILE A 117 -11.94 -6.15 4.55
C ILE A 117 -11.31 -6.98 3.42
N ASP A 118 -11.66 -6.71 2.17
CA ASP A 118 -11.03 -7.36 1.03
C ASP A 118 -9.50 -7.15 1.06
N ILE A 119 -8.75 -8.22 0.83
CA ILE A 119 -7.28 -8.20 0.89
C ILE A 119 -6.70 -7.35 -0.25
N LEU A 120 -7.42 -7.25 -1.36
CA LEU A 120 -7.03 -6.49 -2.55
C LEU A 120 -7.82 -5.20 -2.68
N GLY A 121 -7.10 -4.14 -3.06
CA GLY A 121 -7.62 -2.83 -3.38
C GLY A 121 -7.17 -2.37 -4.76
N ILE A 122 -7.68 -1.21 -5.15
CA ILE A 122 -7.30 -0.54 -6.39
C ILE A 122 -6.31 0.58 -6.04
N ALA A 123 -5.24 0.71 -6.81
CA ALA A 123 -4.29 1.81 -6.70
C ALA A 123 -4.27 2.61 -8.01
N TYR A 124 -4.33 3.94 -7.90
CA TYR A 124 -4.00 4.83 -9.00
C TYR A 124 -2.48 4.94 -9.11
N LEU A 125 -1.96 4.57 -10.28
CA LEU A 125 -0.53 4.56 -10.58
C LEU A 125 -0.14 5.69 -11.54
N GLY A 126 -1.11 6.31 -12.21
CA GLY A 126 -0.87 7.34 -13.22
C GLY A 126 0.18 6.91 -14.24
N ASN A 127 1.18 7.76 -14.45
CA ASN A 127 2.31 7.49 -15.35
C ASN A 127 3.57 7.01 -14.62
N LEU A 128 3.42 6.35 -13.46
CA LEU A 128 4.58 5.88 -12.71
C LEU A 128 5.45 4.98 -13.60
N PRO A 129 6.77 5.23 -13.72
CA PRO A 129 7.63 4.40 -14.55
C PRO A 129 7.70 2.99 -13.99
N LEU A 130 8.02 2.06 -14.87
CA LEU A 130 8.24 0.65 -14.57
C LEU A 130 9.74 0.41 -14.60
N PRO A 131 10.44 0.43 -13.45
CA PRO A 131 11.87 0.18 -13.46
C PRO A 131 12.11 -1.26 -13.92
N SER A 132 13.13 -1.48 -14.76
CA SER A 132 13.39 -2.82 -15.32
C SER A 132 14.10 -3.76 -14.35
N HIS A 133 14.85 -3.21 -13.38
CA HIS A 133 15.67 -3.96 -12.42
C HIS A 133 15.49 -3.49 -10.97
N GLU A 134 14.56 -2.57 -10.74
CA GLU A 134 14.28 -1.99 -9.43
C GLU A 134 12.79 -2.08 -9.11
N VAL A 135 12.46 -1.92 -7.84
CA VAL A 135 11.10 -1.82 -7.32
C VAL A 135 11.01 -0.66 -6.33
N PHE A 136 9.84 -0.05 -6.20
CA PHE A 136 9.57 0.93 -5.16
C PHE A 136 9.39 0.24 -3.80
N MET A 137 10.29 0.46 -2.86
CA MET A 137 10.19 -0.05 -1.50
C MET A 137 9.61 1.02 -0.57
N GLU A 138 8.49 0.67 0.05
CA GLU A 138 7.83 1.38 1.15
C GLU A 138 8.60 1.10 2.46
N THR A 139 8.94 2.14 3.21
CA THR A 139 9.60 2.04 4.52
C THR A 139 9.01 3.06 5.47
N THR A 140 8.51 2.58 6.61
CA THR A 140 7.85 3.42 7.60
C THR A 140 8.76 3.78 8.78
N HIS A 141 8.95 5.07 9.01
CA HIS A 141 9.67 5.61 10.17
C HIS A 141 8.73 6.50 11.01
N GLY A 142 8.41 6.05 12.23
CA GLY A 142 7.42 6.71 13.07
C GLY A 142 6.03 6.67 12.43
N ARG A 143 5.52 7.84 12.01
CA ARG A 143 4.21 7.98 11.32
C ARG A 143 4.36 8.31 9.84
N VAL A 144 5.57 8.31 9.29
CA VAL A 144 5.84 8.67 7.90
C VAL A 144 6.27 7.43 7.15
N ASP A 145 5.59 7.14 6.05
CA ASP A 145 5.98 6.14 5.07
C ASP A 145 6.74 6.81 3.91
N THR A 146 7.82 6.19 3.48
CA THR A 146 8.71 6.71 2.43
C THR A 146 8.90 5.66 1.35
N VAL A 147 9.08 6.11 0.10
CA VAL A 147 9.25 5.25 -1.05
C VAL A 147 10.62 5.49 -1.70
N ASN A 148 11.44 4.45 -1.78
CA ASN A 148 12.75 4.47 -2.44
C ASN A 148 12.88 3.35 -3.48
N LEU A 149 13.76 3.51 -4.47
CA LEU A 149 14.06 2.44 -5.41
C LEU A 149 15.10 1.49 -4.80
N VAL A 150 14.85 0.19 -4.91
CA VAL A 150 15.77 -0.87 -4.51
C VAL A 150 15.85 -1.93 -5.60
N PRO A 151 16.93 -2.74 -5.66
CA PRO A 151 17.00 -3.88 -6.57
C PRO A 151 15.82 -4.85 -6.39
N ILE A 152 15.32 -5.41 -7.50
CA ILE A 152 14.17 -6.33 -7.49
C ILE A 152 14.45 -7.68 -6.78
N ASP A 153 15.70 -7.98 -6.48
CA ASP A 153 16.17 -9.18 -5.77
C ASP A 153 16.61 -8.89 -4.32
N HIS A 154 16.32 -7.69 -3.80
CA HIS A 154 16.49 -7.36 -2.39
C HIS A 154 15.82 -8.39 -1.46
N GLU A 155 16.52 -8.82 -0.42
CA GLU A 155 16.02 -9.88 0.47
C GLU A 155 14.89 -9.38 1.39
N GLY A 156 14.01 -10.29 1.81
CA GLY A 156 12.97 -9.99 2.81
C GLY A 156 11.84 -9.08 2.32
N MET A 157 11.61 -9.01 1.01
CA MET A 157 10.56 -8.22 0.39
C MET A 157 9.19 -8.89 0.45
N LEU A 158 8.17 -8.10 0.83
CA LEU A 158 6.75 -8.41 0.67
C LEU A 158 6.21 -7.58 -0.48
N TRP A 159 5.61 -8.19 -1.49
CA TRP A 159 5.09 -7.46 -2.65
C TRP A 159 3.73 -6.85 -2.30
N THR A 160 3.58 -5.54 -2.48
CA THR A 160 2.40 -4.81 -2.00
C THR A 160 1.56 -4.20 -3.11
N CYS A 161 2.11 -3.99 -4.31
CA CYS A 161 1.37 -3.45 -5.45
C CYS A 161 1.87 -4.03 -6.76
N TRP A 162 0.94 -4.25 -7.69
CA TRP A 162 1.22 -4.80 -9.01
C TRP A 162 0.49 -4.02 -10.11
N ARG A 163 1.09 -4.03 -11.30
CA ARG A 163 0.53 -3.47 -12.53
C ARG A 163 0.47 -4.52 -13.63
N SER A 164 -0.57 -4.51 -14.45
CA SER A 164 -0.63 -5.37 -15.65
C SER A 164 0.32 -4.82 -16.70
N VAL A 165 1.15 -5.67 -17.31
CA VAL A 165 2.12 -5.29 -18.34
C VAL A 165 2.35 -6.46 -19.28
N ASN A 166 2.25 -6.24 -20.60
CA ASN A 166 2.65 -7.18 -21.66
C ASN A 166 2.11 -8.61 -21.60
N GLY A 167 1.12 -8.92 -20.77
CA GLY A 167 0.89 -10.35 -20.51
C GLY A 167 0.49 -10.69 -19.10
N GLY A 168 1.07 -10.00 -18.13
CA GLY A 168 1.10 -10.49 -16.76
C GLY A 168 1.13 -9.37 -15.74
N MET A 169 1.02 -9.77 -14.47
CA MET A 169 1.18 -8.85 -13.35
C MET A 169 2.66 -8.68 -13.04
N ARG A 170 3.10 -7.43 -12.98
CA ARG A 170 4.45 -7.04 -12.59
C ARG A 170 4.40 -6.38 -11.21
N PRO A 171 5.26 -6.79 -10.27
CA PRO A 171 5.38 -6.07 -9.01
C PRO A 171 5.89 -4.65 -9.26
N LEU A 172 5.40 -3.71 -8.47
CA LEU A 172 5.72 -2.30 -8.56
C LEU A 172 6.13 -1.73 -7.21
N TYR A 173 5.43 -2.15 -6.15
CA TYR A 173 5.78 -1.79 -4.78
C TYR A 173 6.07 -3.02 -3.93
N THR A 174 6.91 -2.81 -2.93
CA THR A 174 7.25 -3.77 -1.90
C THR A 174 7.40 -3.11 -0.53
N CYS A 175 7.32 -3.90 0.53
CA CYS A 175 7.62 -3.54 1.90
C CYS A 175 8.72 -4.46 2.45
N GLN A 176 9.53 -3.97 3.37
CA GLN A 176 10.48 -4.82 4.09
C GLN A 176 9.76 -5.59 5.22
N LYS A 177 9.86 -6.92 5.21
CA LYS A 177 9.28 -7.79 6.23
C LYS A 177 9.81 -7.44 7.63
N GLY A 178 8.93 -7.44 8.64
CA GLY A 178 9.27 -7.12 10.03
C GLY A 178 9.58 -5.65 10.34
N TRP A 179 9.70 -4.78 9.33
CA TRP A 179 9.99 -3.35 9.51
C TRP A 179 8.78 -2.45 9.29
N ASN A 180 7.78 -2.93 8.54
CA ASN A 180 6.53 -2.24 8.29
C ASN A 180 5.39 -2.99 9.00
N GLY A 181 4.94 -2.54 10.18
CA GLY A 181 3.70 -3.10 10.74
C GLY A 181 3.58 -3.27 12.25
N ARG A 182 4.63 -3.00 13.06
CA ARG A 182 4.30 -2.59 14.43
C ARG A 182 3.72 -1.20 14.30
N HIS A 183 2.38 -1.11 14.33
CA HIS A 183 1.66 0.13 14.56
C HIS A 183 2.36 0.84 15.70
N VAL A 184 3.23 1.78 15.37
CA VAL A 184 4.11 2.38 16.36
C VAL A 184 3.23 3.30 17.17
N GLY A 185 2.64 2.77 18.24
CA GLY A 185 2.24 3.58 19.38
C GLY A 185 3.50 4.30 19.78
N THR A 186 3.50 5.62 19.55
CA THR A 186 4.46 6.62 19.99
C THR A 186 5.73 5.98 20.57
N ILE A 187 6.77 5.79 19.76
CA ILE A 187 8.11 5.62 20.33
C ILE A 187 8.34 6.92 21.10
N ALA A 188 8.19 6.84 22.42
CA ALA A 188 8.73 7.84 23.32
C ALA A 188 10.18 8.10 22.88
N PRO A 189 10.66 9.36 22.90
CA PRO A 189 12.00 9.67 22.44
C PRO A 189 12.97 8.80 23.24
N ASN A 190 13.54 7.78 22.61
CA ASN A 190 14.59 7.02 23.24
C ASN A 190 15.75 7.99 23.40
N HIS A 191 16.01 8.28 24.67
CA HIS A 191 17.26 8.78 25.17
C HIS A 191 18.41 8.26 24.31
N HIS A 192 19.14 9.21 23.71
CA HIS A 192 20.59 9.08 23.71
C HIS A 192 21.00 8.82 25.15
N ASP A 193 21.54 7.64 25.45
CA ASP A 193 22.71 7.44 26.31
C ASP A 193 23.07 5.95 26.33
N ASP A 194 24.35 5.70 26.56
CA ASP A 194 25.03 4.41 26.76
C ASP A 194 25.56 3.68 25.51
N ILE A 195 26.49 4.37 24.83
CA ILE A 195 27.69 3.70 24.30
C ILE A 195 28.68 3.62 25.46
N ASP A 196 28.84 2.43 26.06
CA ASP A 196 29.99 2.14 26.90
C ASP A 196 31.27 2.16 26.03
N PRO A 197 32.33 2.89 26.43
CA PRO A 197 33.60 2.83 25.74
C PRO A 197 34.25 1.47 26.02
N VAL A 198 34.35 0.65 24.98
CA VAL A 198 35.16 -0.57 24.99
C VAL A 198 36.61 -0.19 25.32
N GLU A 199 37.10 -0.70 26.44
CA GLU A 199 38.52 -0.69 26.80
C GLU A 199 39.34 -1.35 25.69
N GLN A 200 40.34 -0.63 25.19
CA GLN A 200 41.39 -1.17 24.33
C GLN A 200 42.34 -2.04 25.16
N PRO A 201 42.83 -3.18 24.61
CA PRO A 201 44.12 -3.72 25.02
C PRO A 201 45.29 -2.91 24.43
#